data_AF-Q077Q8-F1
#
_entry.id   AF-Q077Q8-F1
#
_cell.length_a   1.000
_cell.length_b   1.000
_cell.length_c   1.000
_cell.angle_alpha   90.00
_cell.angle_beta   90.00
_cell.angle_gamma   90.00
#
_symmetry.space_group_name_H-M   'P 1'
#
loop_
_entity.id
_entity.type
_entity.pdbx_description
1 polymer ?
#
loop_
_entity_poly.entity_id
_entity_poly.type
_entity_poly.pdbx_seq_one_letter_code
_entity_poly.pdbx_strand_id
1 'polypeptide(L)'
;MKLMKDRFFYFFIELINKGVPFFLLPYVSSAVGVEVYGKIELFTTNYIILSFLFALGFEGWMNSHYFKISENNFITILSSFYFLSFLIFFISVITTLLYSSDWTALVIVGYIQSLLNITTLHLRLKGKYIRSGALLLAASIVNAVMVYVCFELFGKDYNARIEAFLFSSVLLVIFIILCNINIWGGGGKNKINFSFLNKDILLFCLPLCLTMVINWAKGNIDKYFIANLLDLKSLGIYAVAYQLASVINVVGIILNRTLQADLLKSMADGFYQTKKIILIFLSVLAIFFLLYVIAVCYGFNYVFSADYAPSRNMALLLIFCFLFFSTSSFLINFVLFYGRPKLILLQSLLITTIHVALSFLLIQKYALFGALFTQVITSILTFISTLLLCYILMKASHK
;
A
#
# COMPACT_ATOMS: atom_id res chain seq x y z
N MET A 1 18.72 -24.12 -1.76
CA MET A 1 18.63 -23.61 -3.15
C MET A 1 17.21 -23.37 -3.66
N LYS A 2 16.27 -24.32 -3.57
CA LYS A 2 14.88 -24.15 -4.08
C LYS A 2 14.16 -22.93 -3.47
N LEU A 3 14.26 -22.74 -2.16
CA LEU A 3 13.60 -21.62 -1.46
C LEU A 3 14.16 -20.23 -1.86
N MET A 4 15.46 -20.12 -2.16
CA MET A 4 16.06 -18.87 -2.67
C MET A 4 15.60 -18.59 -4.10
N LYS A 5 15.54 -19.62 -4.95
CA LYS A 5 15.00 -19.51 -6.31
C LYS A 5 13.54 -19.05 -6.29
N ASP A 6 12.70 -19.64 -5.44
CA ASP A 6 11.29 -19.27 -5.31
C ASP A 6 11.09 -17.84 -4.79
N ARG A 7 11.97 -17.36 -3.90
CA ARG A 7 11.99 -15.96 -3.43
C ARG A 7 12.37 -14.98 -4.54
N PHE A 8 13.35 -15.34 -5.37
CA PHE A 8 13.75 -14.53 -6.52
C PHE A 8 12.62 -14.47 -7.56
N PHE A 9 11.97 -15.59 -7.88
CA PHE A 9 10.79 -15.58 -8.75
C PHE A 9 9.64 -14.75 -8.17
N TYR A 10 9.36 -14.88 -6.88
CA TYR A 10 8.36 -14.03 -6.21
C TYR A 10 8.68 -12.54 -6.33
N PHE A 11 9.94 -12.16 -6.18
CA PHE A 11 10.39 -10.78 -6.37
C PHE A 11 10.07 -10.24 -7.78
N PHE A 12 10.38 -11.02 -8.84
CA PHE A 12 10.06 -10.62 -10.21
C PHE A 12 8.55 -10.53 -10.45
N ILE A 13 7.77 -11.49 -9.93
CA ILE A 13 6.32 -11.47 -10.05
C ILE A 13 5.74 -10.24 -9.34
N GLU A 14 6.23 -9.90 -8.15
CA GLU A 14 5.80 -8.71 -7.40
C GLU A 14 6.18 -7.42 -8.15
N LEU A 15 7.34 -7.37 -8.79
CA LEU A 15 7.76 -6.23 -9.60
C LEU A 15 6.82 -6.02 -10.79
N ILE A 16 6.52 -7.09 -11.54
CA ILE A 16 5.56 -7.03 -12.66
C ILE A 16 4.18 -6.62 -12.16
N ASN A 17 3.73 -7.19 -11.04
CA ASN A 17 2.47 -6.84 -10.39
C ASN A 17 2.38 -5.33 -10.07
N LYS A 18 3.45 -4.72 -9.57
CA LYS A 18 3.51 -3.26 -9.33
C LYS A 18 3.60 -2.44 -10.62
N GLY A 19 4.11 -3.02 -11.70
CA GLY A 19 4.17 -2.39 -13.02
C GLY A 19 2.80 -2.29 -13.70
N VAL A 20 1.91 -3.27 -13.51
CA VAL A 20 0.59 -3.29 -14.21
C VAL A 20 -0.23 -2.02 -13.96
N PRO A 21 -0.45 -1.55 -12.70
CA PRO A 21 -1.17 -0.29 -12.47
C PRO A 21 -0.45 0.94 -13.05
N PHE A 22 0.88 0.93 -13.11
CA PHE A 22 1.67 2.02 -13.69
C PHE A 22 1.46 2.10 -15.22
N PHE A 23 1.41 0.97 -15.92
CA PHE A 23 1.13 0.95 -17.36
C PHE A 23 -0.36 1.16 -17.70
N LEU A 24 -1.26 0.84 -16.76
CA LEU A 24 -2.69 1.11 -16.91
C LEU A 24 -3.03 2.60 -16.74
N LEU A 25 -2.23 3.33 -15.95
CA LEU A 25 -2.44 4.73 -15.62
C LEU A 25 -2.65 5.62 -16.86
N PRO A 26 -1.76 5.63 -17.88
CA PRO A 26 -1.92 6.47 -19.07
C PRO A 26 -3.17 6.16 -19.88
N TYR A 27 -3.53 4.87 -20.00
CA TYR A 27 -4.73 4.45 -20.70
C TYR A 27 -5.99 4.97 -20.01
N VAL A 28 -6.10 4.77 -18.69
CA VAL A 28 -7.28 5.21 -17.93
C VAL A 28 -7.38 6.73 -17.91
N SER A 29 -6.27 7.42 -17.63
CA SER A 29 -6.25 8.88 -17.51
C SER A 29 -6.61 9.58 -18.83
N SER A 30 -6.11 9.06 -19.96
CA SER A 30 -6.44 9.60 -21.29
C SER A 30 -7.86 9.26 -21.74
N ALA A 31 -8.37 8.07 -21.40
CA ALA A 31 -9.70 7.63 -21.80
C ALA A 31 -10.82 8.46 -21.16
N VAL A 32 -10.70 8.77 -19.87
CA VAL A 32 -11.79 9.39 -19.09
C VAL A 32 -11.59 10.90 -18.85
N GLY A 33 -10.38 11.41 -19.07
CA GLY A 33 -10.03 12.80 -18.80
C GLY A 33 -9.75 13.10 -17.32
N VAL A 34 -9.25 14.31 -17.07
CA VAL A 34 -8.66 14.72 -15.79
C VAL A 34 -9.64 14.67 -14.62
N GLU A 35 -10.82 15.25 -14.78
CA GLU A 35 -11.82 15.37 -13.71
C GLU A 35 -12.39 14.01 -13.30
N VAL A 36 -12.77 13.19 -14.28
CA VAL A 36 -13.27 11.84 -14.05
C VAL A 36 -12.20 10.97 -13.40
N TYR A 37 -10.94 11.10 -13.82
CA TYR A 37 -9.82 10.41 -13.18
C TYR A 37 -9.64 10.83 -11.72
N GLY A 38 -9.83 12.11 -11.38
CA GLY A 38 -9.85 12.57 -10.00
C GLY A 38 -10.94 11.89 -9.17
N LYS A 39 -12.16 11.75 -9.73
CA LYS A 39 -13.26 11.02 -9.07
C LYS A 39 -12.93 9.54 -8.87
N ILE A 40 -12.33 8.88 -9.87
CA ILE A 40 -11.85 7.48 -9.78
C ILE A 40 -10.80 7.33 -8.66
N GLU A 41 -9.93 8.33 -8.49
CA GLU A 41 -8.89 8.28 -7.47
C GLU A 41 -9.48 8.39 -6.04
N LEU A 42 -10.54 9.17 -5.84
CA LEU A 42 -11.27 9.17 -4.56
C LEU A 42 -11.88 7.81 -4.27
N PHE A 43 -12.53 7.19 -5.27
CA PHE A 43 -13.06 5.84 -5.12
C PHE A 43 -11.95 4.86 -4.73
N THR A 44 -10.80 4.96 -5.39
CA THR A 44 -9.63 4.12 -5.13
C THR A 44 -9.11 4.28 -3.70
N THR A 45 -8.97 5.53 -3.29
CA THR A 45 -8.50 5.89 -1.96
C THR A 45 -9.45 5.40 -0.86
N ASN A 46 -10.76 5.47 -1.09
CA ASN A 46 -11.81 5.00 -0.19
C ASN A 46 -11.83 3.47 -0.02
N TYR A 47 -11.79 2.69 -1.10
CA TYR A 47 -11.83 1.23 -0.94
C TYR A 47 -10.57 0.70 -0.25
N ILE A 48 -9.41 1.37 -0.41
CA ILE A 48 -8.16 0.99 0.27
C ILE A 48 -8.32 1.11 1.79
N ILE A 49 -8.85 2.22 2.32
CA ILE A 49 -9.06 2.35 3.77
C ILE A 49 -10.10 1.34 4.27
N LEU A 50 -11.19 1.12 3.52
CA LEU A 50 -12.17 0.08 3.85
C LEU A 50 -11.52 -1.31 3.91
N SER A 51 -10.58 -1.62 3.01
CA SER A 51 -9.87 -2.90 3.04
C SER A 51 -9.08 -3.11 4.33
N PHE A 52 -8.48 -2.04 4.89
CA PHE A 52 -7.80 -2.12 6.19
C PHE A 52 -8.79 -2.31 7.34
N LEU A 53 -9.94 -1.64 7.27
CA LEU A 53 -11.00 -1.79 8.27
C LEU A 53 -11.61 -3.20 8.25
N PHE A 54 -11.82 -3.81 7.07
CA PHE A 54 -12.28 -5.20 6.98
C PHE A 54 -11.24 -6.22 7.45
N ALA A 55 -9.95 -5.93 7.26
CA ALA A 55 -8.86 -6.77 7.74
C ALA A 55 -8.62 -6.65 9.26
N LEU A 56 -9.08 -5.56 9.90
CA LEU A 56 -8.96 -5.29 11.34
C LEU A 56 -7.55 -5.49 11.93
N GLY A 57 -6.48 -5.37 11.13
CA GLY A 57 -5.11 -5.65 11.59
C GLY A 57 -4.77 -7.14 11.79
N PHE A 58 -5.64 -8.06 11.39
CA PHE A 58 -5.47 -9.50 11.51
C PHE A 58 -4.21 -10.02 10.80
N GLU A 59 -3.77 -9.35 9.73
CA GLU A 59 -2.52 -9.65 9.03
C GLU A 59 -1.29 -9.63 9.94
N GLY A 60 -1.21 -8.67 10.87
CA GLY A 60 -0.10 -8.63 11.82
C GLY A 60 -0.21 -9.74 12.88
N TRP A 61 -1.44 -10.11 13.26
CA TRP A 61 -1.67 -11.24 14.15
C TRP A 61 -1.22 -12.55 13.50
N MET A 62 -1.58 -12.77 12.23
CA MET A 62 -1.13 -13.94 11.45
C MET A 62 0.40 -14.02 11.40
N ASN A 63 1.09 -12.92 11.06
CA ASN A 63 2.55 -12.89 10.99
C ASN A 63 3.23 -13.27 12.32
N SER A 64 2.65 -12.87 13.45
CA SER A 64 3.24 -13.06 14.77
C SER A 64 2.91 -14.40 15.44
N HIS A 65 1.79 -15.03 15.07
CA HIS A 65 1.28 -16.24 15.73
C HIS A 65 1.31 -17.49 14.86
N TYR A 66 1.42 -17.38 13.52
CA TYR A 66 1.34 -18.53 12.61
C TYR A 66 2.30 -19.68 12.99
N PHE A 67 3.54 -19.37 13.37
CA PHE A 67 4.54 -20.37 13.75
C PHE A 67 4.51 -20.78 15.24
N LYS A 68 3.65 -20.15 16.05
CA LYS A 68 3.59 -20.37 17.51
C LYS A 68 2.41 -21.24 17.94
N ILE A 69 1.40 -21.40 17.09
CA ILE A 69 0.20 -22.19 17.37
C ILE A 69 0.11 -23.37 16.42
N SER A 70 -0.63 -24.40 16.80
CA SER A 70 -0.88 -25.55 15.93
C SER A 70 -1.65 -25.12 14.68
N GLU A 71 -1.40 -25.79 13.55
CA GLU A 71 -2.06 -25.48 12.28
C GLU A 71 -3.60 -25.56 12.40
N ASN A 72 -4.12 -26.54 13.14
CA ASN A 72 -5.56 -26.68 13.39
C ASN A 72 -6.16 -25.47 14.15
N ASN A 73 -5.46 -24.98 15.18
CA ASN A 73 -5.91 -23.80 15.92
C ASN A 73 -5.83 -22.54 15.04
N PHE A 74 -4.78 -22.41 14.23
CA PHE A 74 -4.66 -21.31 13.29
C PHE A 74 -5.80 -21.30 12.26
N ILE A 75 -6.11 -22.46 11.65
CA ILE A 75 -7.20 -22.58 10.67
C ILE A 75 -8.56 -22.28 11.30
N THR A 76 -8.78 -22.70 12.55
CA THR A 76 -9.99 -22.38 13.32
C THR A 76 -10.15 -20.87 13.50
N ILE A 77 -9.09 -20.18 13.93
CA ILE A 77 -9.11 -18.73 14.14
C ILE A 77 -9.27 -17.98 12.80
N LEU A 78 -8.54 -18.40 11.77
CA LEU A 78 -8.64 -17.83 10.42
C LEU A 78 -10.06 -17.96 9.85
N SER A 79 -10.67 -19.14 9.98
CA SER A 79 -12.05 -19.38 9.52
C SER A 79 -13.06 -18.54 10.30
N SER A 80 -12.85 -18.39 11.61
CA SER A 80 -13.69 -17.55 12.46
C SER A 80 -13.56 -16.07 12.11
N PHE A 81 -12.35 -15.62 11.76
CA PHE A 81 -12.11 -14.26 11.27
C PHE A 81 -12.78 -14.03 9.91
N TYR A 82 -12.65 -14.94 8.94
CA TYR A 82 -13.35 -14.83 7.66
C TYR A 82 -14.87 -14.73 7.85
N PHE A 83 -15.44 -15.51 8.77
CA PHE A 83 -16.86 -15.44 9.10
C PHE A 83 -17.24 -14.09 9.72
N LEU A 84 -16.49 -13.60 10.70
CA LEU A 84 -16.73 -12.28 11.29
C LEU A 84 -16.63 -11.15 10.25
N SER A 85 -15.57 -11.18 9.44
CA SER A 85 -15.35 -10.19 8.38
C SER A 85 -16.49 -10.23 7.35
N PHE A 86 -17.00 -11.42 7.01
CA PHE A 86 -18.19 -11.59 6.17
C PHE A 86 -19.46 -10.99 6.82
N LEU A 87 -19.67 -11.17 8.13
CA LEU A 87 -20.81 -10.54 8.83
C LEU A 87 -20.72 -9.01 8.78
N ILE A 88 -19.54 -8.43 9.04
CA ILE A 88 -19.32 -6.99 8.98
C ILE A 88 -19.56 -6.47 7.55
N PHE A 89 -19.04 -7.20 6.55
CA PHE A 89 -19.29 -6.93 5.13
C PHE A 89 -20.78 -6.96 4.80
N PHE A 90 -21.50 -8.01 5.20
CA PHE A 90 -22.92 -8.17 4.92
C PHE A 90 -23.75 -7.03 5.52
N ILE A 91 -23.49 -6.67 6.77
CA ILE A 91 -24.13 -5.53 7.43
C ILE A 91 -23.82 -4.23 6.68
N SER A 92 -22.56 -4.03 6.28
CA SER A 92 -22.12 -2.83 5.57
C SER A 92 -22.73 -2.71 4.16
N VAL A 93 -22.95 -3.84 3.46
CA VAL A 93 -23.67 -3.86 2.18
C VAL A 93 -25.14 -3.48 2.39
N ILE A 94 -25.82 -4.06 3.38
CA ILE A 94 -27.22 -3.71 3.66
C ILE A 94 -27.38 -2.23 3.97
N THR A 95 -26.49 -1.66 4.80
CA THR A 95 -26.58 -0.23 5.16
C THR A 95 -26.28 0.68 3.97
N THR A 96 -25.31 0.32 3.12
CA THR A 96 -24.94 1.15 1.96
C THR A 96 -25.88 1.02 0.78
N LEU A 97 -26.55 -0.13 0.61
CA LEU A 97 -27.60 -0.32 -0.41
C LEU A 97 -28.76 0.67 -0.25
N LEU A 98 -29.06 1.06 0.98
CA LEU A 98 -30.10 2.05 1.29
C LEU A 98 -29.65 3.50 1.04
N TYR A 99 -28.35 3.74 0.87
CA TYR A 99 -27.78 5.07 0.76
C TYR A 99 -27.35 5.40 -0.68
N SER A 100 -26.53 4.55 -1.30
CA SER A 100 -25.97 4.81 -2.64
C SER A 100 -25.28 3.57 -3.23
N SER A 101 -25.39 3.41 -4.55
CA SER A 101 -24.71 2.37 -5.34
C SER A 101 -23.18 2.49 -5.26
N ASP A 102 -22.63 3.70 -5.24
CA ASP A 102 -21.18 3.94 -5.17
C ASP A 102 -20.60 3.45 -3.84
N TRP A 103 -21.30 3.73 -2.74
CA TRP A 103 -20.91 3.25 -1.41
C TRP A 103 -21.00 1.74 -1.29
N THR A 104 -22.01 1.14 -1.91
CA THR A 104 -22.12 -0.32 -2.00
C THR A 104 -20.94 -0.92 -2.78
N ALA A 105 -20.58 -0.31 -3.91
CA ALA A 105 -19.43 -0.74 -4.70
C ALA A 105 -18.11 -0.60 -3.94
N LEU A 106 -17.92 0.49 -3.19
CA LEU A 106 -16.76 0.69 -2.31
C LEU A 106 -16.61 -0.41 -1.27
N VAL A 107 -17.72 -0.77 -0.60
CA VAL A 107 -17.75 -1.84 0.40
C VAL A 107 -17.38 -3.19 -0.21
N ILE A 108 -17.94 -3.52 -1.38
CA ILE A 108 -17.64 -4.77 -2.10
C ILE A 108 -16.16 -4.83 -2.47
N VAL A 109 -15.66 -3.82 -3.18
CA VAL A 109 -14.27 -3.79 -3.65
C VAL A 109 -13.29 -3.79 -2.47
N GLY A 110 -13.56 -3.01 -1.43
CA GLY A 110 -12.74 -2.96 -0.21
C GLY A 110 -12.69 -4.30 0.52
N TYR A 111 -13.83 -4.98 0.66
CA TYR A 111 -13.90 -6.31 1.27
C TYR A 111 -13.11 -7.34 0.46
N ILE A 112 -13.28 -7.40 -0.87
CA ILE A 112 -12.54 -8.35 -1.70
C ILE A 112 -11.04 -8.08 -1.66
N GLN A 113 -10.63 -6.81 -1.65
CA GLN A 113 -9.22 -6.44 -1.48
C GLN A 113 -8.66 -6.92 -0.14
N SER A 114 -9.44 -6.85 0.95
CA SER A 114 -9.02 -7.37 2.26
C SER A 114 -8.82 -8.89 2.24
N LEU A 115 -9.73 -9.63 1.59
CA LEU A 115 -9.62 -11.08 1.45
C LEU A 115 -8.39 -11.49 0.62
N LEU A 116 -8.10 -10.74 -0.45
CA LEU A 116 -6.90 -10.94 -1.27
C LEU A 116 -5.62 -10.76 -0.45
N ASN A 117 -5.54 -9.69 0.35
CA ASN A 117 -4.36 -9.41 1.19
C ASN A 117 -4.14 -10.53 2.24
N ILE A 118 -5.19 -10.95 2.94
CA ILE A 118 -5.13 -12.04 3.93
C ILE A 118 -4.73 -13.37 3.28
N THR A 119 -5.34 -13.72 2.15
CA THR A 119 -5.06 -14.98 1.43
C THR A 119 -3.62 -15.04 0.96
N THR A 120 -3.14 -13.97 0.33
CA THR A 120 -1.75 -13.92 -0.15
C THR A 120 -0.76 -13.98 1.01
N LEU A 121 -1.07 -13.35 2.15
CA LEU A 121 -0.27 -13.45 3.36
C LEU A 121 -0.21 -14.88 3.89
N HIS A 122 -1.34 -15.58 3.98
CA HIS A 122 -1.38 -16.98 4.39
C HIS A 122 -0.52 -17.86 3.49
N LEU A 123 -0.60 -17.68 2.17
CA LEU A 123 0.24 -18.40 1.22
C LEU A 123 1.74 -18.16 1.46
N ARG A 124 2.15 -16.91 1.74
CA ARG A 124 3.53 -16.58 2.09
C ARG A 124 3.99 -17.25 3.38
N LEU A 125 3.14 -17.27 4.42
CA LEU A 125 3.42 -17.93 5.69
C LEU A 125 3.56 -19.46 5.53
N LYS A 126 2.81 -20.06 4.60
CA LYS A 126 2.97 -21.46 4.17
C LYS A 126 4.19 -21.72 3.28
N GLY A 127 5.00 -20.72 2.99
CA GLY A 127 6.16 -20.83 2.08
C GLY A 127 5.79 -20.93 0.60
N LYS A 128 4.52 -20.71 0.22
CA LYS A 128 4.02 -20.79 -1.17
C LYS A 128 4.14 -19.42 -1.88
N TYR A 129 5.35 -18.87 -1.91
CA TYR A 129 5.61 -17.51 -2.43
C TYR A 129 5.18 -17.32 -3.88
N ILE A 130 5.45 -18.29 -4.77
CA ILE A 130 5.06 -18.23 -6.18
C ILE A 130 3.53 -18.13 -6.34
N ARG A 131 2.76 -18.91 -5.55
CA ARG A 131 1.29 -18.85 -5.60
C ARG A 131 0.76 -17.51 -5.09
N SER A 132 1.37 -16.96 -4.03
CA SER A 132 1.02 -15.61 -3.55
C SER A 132 1.28 -14.56 -4.61
N GLY A 133 2.44 -14.60 -5.28
CA GLY A 133 2.77 -13.65 -6.34
C GLY A 133 1.83 -13.80 -7.53
N ALA A 134 1.58 -15.04 -7.97
CA ALA A 134 0.69 -15.32 -9.09
C ALA A 134 -0.75 -14.82 -8.84
N LEU A 135 -1.26 -14.97 -7.62
CA LEU A 135 -2.59 -14.48 -7.25
C LEU A 135 -2.66 -12.93 -7.29
N LEU A 136 -1.63 -12.23 -6.80
CA LEU A 136 -1.55 -10.77 -6.90
C LEU A 136 -1.46 -10.31 -8.37
N LEU A 137 -0.58 -10.93 -9.15
CA LEU A 137 -0.42 -10.61 -10.56
C LEU A 137 -1.71 -10.87 -11.35
N ALA A 138 -2.38 -12.01 -11.08
CA ALA A 138 -3.68 -12.31 -11.66
C ALA A 138 -4.72 -11.23 -11.30
N ALA A 139 -4.75 -10.76 -10.05
CA ALA A 139 -5.62 -9.66 -9.64
C ALA A 139 -5.40 -8.39 -10.45
N SER A 140 -4.15 -7.97 -10.62
CA SER A 140 -3.83 -6.77 -11.39
C SER A 140 -4.12 -6.93 -12.89
N ILE A 141 -3.83 -8.10 -13.47
CA ILE A 141 -4.14 -8.39 -14.88
C ILE A 141 -5.66 -8.41 -15.09
N VAL A 142 -6.41 -9.11 -14.24
CA VAL A 142 -7.87 -9.16 -14.31
C VAL A 142 -8.44 -7.75 -14.25
N ASN A 143 -7.98 -6.91 -13.32
CA ASN A 143 -8.41 -5.53 -13.27
C ASN A 143 -8.06 -4.74 -14.54
N ALA A 144 -6.85 -4.89 -15.09
CA ALA A 144 -6.48 -4.21 -16.33
C ALA A 144 -7.36 -4.66 -17.52
N VAL A 145 -7.63 -5.96 -17.63
CA VAL A 145 -8.51 -6.52 -18.67
C VAL A 145 -9.95 -6.03 -18.50
N MET A 146 -10.50 -6.08 -17.28
CA MET A 146 -11.87 -5.62 -17.01
C MET A 146 -12.03 -4.12 -17.27
N VAL A 147 -10.99 -3.31 -17.02
CA VAL A 147 -11.02 -1.89 -17.39
C VAL A 147 -11.17 -1.71 -18.89
N TYR A 148 -10.36 -2.40 -19.69
CA TYR A 148 -10.47 -2.35 -21.14
C TYR A 148 -11.86 -2.83 -21.61
N VAL A 149 -12.31 -4.00 -21.13
CA VAL A 149 -13.62 -4.57 -21.50
C VAL A 149 -14.77 -3.63 -21.15
N CYS A 150 -14.82 -3.10 -19.93
CA CYS A 150 -15.90 -2.20 -19.53
C CYS A 150 -15.87 -0.87 -20.29
N PHE A 151 -14.69 -0.32 -20.58
CA PHE A 151 -14.58 0.92 -21.34
C PHE A 151 -15.09 0.78 -22.78
N GLU A 152 -14.89 -0.39 -23.40
CA GLU A 152 -15.40 -0.66 -24.74
C GLU A 152 -16.91 -1.03 -24.73
N LEU A 153 -17.42 -1.67 -23.68
CA LEU A 153 -18.84 -2.07 -23.60
C LEU A 153 -19.78 -0.98 -23.09
N PHE A 154 -19.37 -0.23 -22.07
CA PHE A 154 -20.22 0.71 -21.33
C PHE A 154 -19.81 2.17 -21.52
N GLY A 155 -18.69 2.42 -22.23
CA GLY A 155 -18.15 3.75 -22.49
C GLY A 155 -17.02 4.15 -21.54
N LYS A 156 -16.33 5.24 -21.87
CA LYS A 156 -15.12 5.71 -21.15
C LYS A 156 -15.50 6.74 -20.09
N ASP A 157 -16.24 6.32 -19.08
CA ASP A 157 -16.69 7.20 -18.00
C ASP A 157 -16.35 6.66 -16.60
N TYR A 158 -16.83 7.37 -15.58
CA TYR A 158 -16.66 6.97 -14.18
C TYR A 158 -17.32 5.62 -13.88
N ASN A 159 -18.55 5.42 -14.37
CA ASN A 159 -19.36 4.25 -14.02
C ASN A 159 -18.75 2.97 -14.59
N ALA A 160 -18.29 3.00 -15.84
CA ALA A 160 -17.59 1.88 -16.46
C ALA A 160 -16.32 1.49 -15.69
N ARG A 161 -15.63 2.46 -15.05
CA ARG A 161 -14.48 2.15 -14.18
C ARG A 161 -14.91 1.45 -12.88
N ILE A 162 -16.04 1.86 -12.28
CA ILE A 162 -16.60 1.20 -11.09
C ILE A 162 -17.06 -0.22 -11.44
N GLU A 163 -17.73 -0.40 -12.56
CA GLU A 163 -18.12 -1.72 -13.08
C GLU A 163 -16.90 -2.62 -13.32
N ALA A 164 -15.81 -2.08 -13.88
CA ALA A 164 -14.56 -2.82 -14.02
C ALA A 164 -14.02 -3.30 -12.65
N PHE A 165 -14.07 -2.47 -11.61
CA PHE A 165 -13.69 -2.89 -10.26
C PHE A 165 -14.61 -3.99 -9.71
N LEU A 166 -15.92 -3.89 -9.93
CA LEU A 166 -16.90 -4.88 -9.49
C LEU A 166 -16.73 -6.23 -10.20
N PHE A 167 -16.64 -6.24 -11.53
CA PHE A 167 -16.42 -7.48 -12.29
C PHE A 167 -15.06 -8.11 -11.97
N SER A 168 -14.02 -7.30 -11.76
CA SER A 168 -12.74 -7.80 -11.26
C SER A 168 -12.89 -8.47 -9.90
N SER A 169 -13.67 -7.86 -9.00
CA SER A 169 -13.93 -8.38 -7.66
C SER A 169 -14.64 -9.74 -7.70
N VAL A 170 -15.60 -9.93 -8.62
CA VAL A 170 -16.28 -11.23 -8.82
C VAL A 170 -15.27 -12.32 -9.22
N LEU A 171 -14.43 -12.07 -10.22
CA LEU A 171 -13.41 -13.03 -10.66
C LEU A 171 -12.38 -13.30 -9.57
N LEU A 172 -12.02 -12.29 -8.80
CA LEU A 172 -11.07 -12.42 -7.71
C LEU A 172 -11.58 -13.29 -6.57
N VAL A 173 -12.86 -13.17 -6.21
CA VAL A 173 -13.47 -14.05 -5.22
C VAL A 173 -13.36 -15.51 -5.63
N ILE A 174 -13.57 -15.83 -6.91
CA ILE A 174 -13.43 -17.19 -7.42
C ILE A 174 -11.99 -17.69 -7.21
N PHE A 175 -10.98 -16.90 -7.59
CA PHE A 175 -9.58 -17.29 -7.38
C PHE A 175 -9.22 -17.45 -5.90
N ILE A 176 -9.75 -16.59 -5.02
CA ILE A 176 -9.55 -16.67 -3.57
C ILE A 176 -10.16 -17.96 -3.01
N ILE A 177 -11.40 -18.30 -3.40
CA ILE A 177 -12.07 -19.54 -2.97
C ILE A 177 -11.27 -20.76 -3.43
N LEU A 178 -10.85 -20.81 -4.70
CA LEU A 178 -10.06 -21.92 -5.25
C LEU A 178 -8.72 -22.09 -4.51
N CYS A 179 -8.07 -20.98 -4.13
CA CYS A 179 -6.82 -21.04 -3.36
C CYS A 179 -7.02 -21.56 -1.93
N ASN A 180 -8.16 -21.25 -1.32
CA ASN A 180 -8.48 -21.62 0.05
C ASN A 180 -9.30 -22.91 0.16
N ILE A 181 -9.70 -23.54 -0.95
CA ILE A 181 -10.54 -24.73 -0.94
C ILE A 181 -9.93 -25.89 -0.15
N ASN A 182 -8.60 -26.03 -0.14
CA ASN A 182 -7.91 -27.06 0.63
C ASN A 182 -7.84 -26.74 2.13
N ILE A 183 -7.92 -25.46 2.50
CA ILE A 183 -8.08 -25.06 3.91
C ILE A 183 -9.49 -25.43 4.36
N TRP A 184 -10.48 -25.31 3.47
CA TRP A 184 -11.87 -25.61 3.78
C TRP A 184 -12.28 -27.08 3.59
N GLY A 185 -11.59 -27.85 2.74
CA GLY A 185 -11.90 -29.26 2.43
C GLY A 185 -10.93 -30.28 3.03
N GLY A 186 -9.77 -29.87 3.53
CA GLY A 186 -8.72 -30.77 3.99
C GLY A 186 -8.80 -31.12 5.47
N GLY A 187 -9.77 -31.95 5.90
CA GLY A 187 -9.75 -32.76 7.14
C GLY A 187 -9.67 -32.06 8.51
N GLY A 188 -9.17 -30.83 8.60
CA GLY A 188 -9.27 -29.96 9.75
C GLY A 188 -10.71 -29.51 9.85
N LYS A 189 -11.42 -29.94 10.90
CA LYS A 189 -12.80 -29.49 11.15
C LYS A 189 -12.77 -27.95 11.22
N ASN A 190 -13.26 -27.27 10.18
CA ASN A 190 -13.46 -25.81 10.16
C ASN A 190 -14.50 -25.45 11.21
N LYS A 191 -14.06 -25.42 12.46
CA LYS A 191 -14.89 -24.99 13.56
C LYS A 191 -14.80 -23.49 13.59
N ILE A 192 -15.92 -22.82 13.38
CA ILE A 192 -16.04 -21.42 13.75
C ILE A 192 -16.13 -21.41 15.28
N ASN A 193 -15.21 -20.70 15.91
CA ASN A 193 -15.19 -20.55 17.36
C ASN A 193 -14.95 -19.09 17.71
N PHE A 194 -16.02 -18.41 18.14
CA PHE A 194 -15.99 -17.02 18.57
C PHE A 194 -15.14 -16.76 19.82
N SER A 195 -14.63 -17.79 20.50
CA SER A 195 -13.64 -17.60 21.57
C SER A 195 -12.34 -16.93 21.08
N PHE A 196 -12.12 -16.85 19.76
CA PHE A 196 -11.03 -16.05 19.17
C PHE A 196 -11.22 -14.54 19.38
N LEU A 197 -12.45 -14.05 19.59
CA LEU A 197 -12.71 -12.65 19.96
C LEU A 197 -12.39 -12.42 21.44
N ASN A 198 -11.23 -12.89 21.87
CA ASN A 198 -10.74 -12.62 23.20
C ASN A 198 -10.05 -11.25 23.24
N LYS A 199 -9.90 -10.75 24.47
CA LYS A 199 -9.27 -9.47 24.74
C LYS A 199 -7.86 -9.39 24.15
N ASP A 200 -7.10 -10.48 24.17
CA ASP A 200 -5.71 -10.51 23.72
C ASP A 200 -5.58 -10.32 22.20
N ILE A 201 -6.43 -11.00 21.41
CA ILE A 201 -6.43 -10.86 19.95
C ILE A 201 -6.90 -9.45 19.56
N LEU A 202 -7.94 -8.92 20.20
CA LEU A 202 -8.44 -7.56 19.93
C LEU A 202 -7.40 -6.49 20.29
N LEU A 203 -6.75 -6.60 21.45
CA LEU A 203 -5.67 -5.69 21.86
C LEU A 203 -4.43 -5.78 20.97
N PHE A 204 -4.25 -6.90 20.26
CA PHE A 204 -3.21 -7.03 19.26
C PHE A 204 -3.61 -6.40 17.91
N CYS A 205 -4.83 -6.67 17.46
CA CYS A 205 -5.32 -6.32 16.12
C CYS A 205 -5.68 -4.82 15.98
N LEU A 206 -6.37 -4.24 16.97
CA LEU A 206 -6.85 -2.84 16.90
C LEU A 206 -5.72 -1.80 16.76
N PRO A 207 -4.60 -1.86 17.53
CA PRO A 207 -3.50 -0.91 17.34
C PRO A 207 -2.84 -1.03 15.96
N LEU A 208 -2.80 -2.23 15.39
CA LEU A 208 -2.27 -2.45 14.05
C LEU A 208 -3.20 -1.87 12.98
N CYS A 209 -4.51 -2.06 13.12
CA CYS A 209 -5.50 -1.42 12.28
C CYS A 209 -5.36 0.11 12.32
N LEU A 210 -5.23 0.69 13.51
CA LEU A 210 -5.00 2.13 13.67
C LEU A 210 -3.72 2.59 12.99
N THR A 211 -2.63 1.81 13.10
CA THR A 211 -1.36 2.10 12.42
C THR A 211 -1.53 2.10 10.89
N MET A 212 -2.32 1.18 10.33
CA MET A 212 -2.64 1.16 8.90
C MET A 212 -3.42 2.42 8.48
N VAL A 213 -4.41 2.86 9.27
CA VAL A 213 -5.18 4.08 9.02
C VAL A 213 -4.30 5.33 9.09
N ILE A 214 -3.41 5.43 10.08
CA ILE A 214 -2.43 6.53 10.20
C ILE A 214 -1.57 6.61 8.93
N ASN A 215 -1.00 5.48 8.50
CA ASN A 215 -0.16 5.44 7.30
C ASN A 215 -0.96 5.77 6.03
N TRP A 216 -2.21 5.33 5.94
CA TRP A 216 -3.11 5.69 4.83
C TRP A 216 -3.37 7.19 4.79
N ALA A 217 -3.64 7.82 5.93
CA ALA A 217 -3.91 9.25 6.02
C ALA A 217 -2.70 10.05 5.52
N LYS A 218 -1.49 9.70 5.97
CA LYS A 218 -0.25 10.33 5.51
C LYS A 218 -0.05 10.26 3.97
N GLY A 219 -0.49 9.17 3.34
CA GLY A 219 -0.34 8.97 1.91
C GLY A 219 -1.46 9.56 1.05
N ASN A 220 -2.66 9.76 1.62
CA ASN A 220 -3.86 9.99 0.81
C ASN A 220 -4.77 11.11 1.30
N ILE A 221 -4.57 11.69 2.49
CA ILE A 221 -5.49 12.73 3.00
C ILE A 221 -5.50 13.98 2.12
N ASP A 222 -4.35 14.32 1.50
CA ASP A 222 -4.23 15.41 0.53
C ASP A 222 -5.30 15.31 -0.56
N LYS A 223 -5.62 14.09 -1.00
CA LYS A 223 -6.57 13.85 -2.08
C LYS A 223 -7.99 14.30 -1.70
N TYR A 224 -8.39 14.11 -0.44
CA TYR A 224 -9.68 14.58 0.07
C TYR A 224 -9.71 16.09 0.20
N PHE A 225 -8.64 16.70 0.71
CA PHE A 225 -8.58 18.14 0.83
C PHE A 225 -8.56 18.82 -0.53
N ILE A 226 -7.82 18.29 -1.51
CA ILE A 226 -7.85 18.79 -2.88
C ILE A 226 -9.25 18.66 -3.48
N ALA A 227 -9.91 17.50 -3.36
CA ALA A 227 -11.25 17.31 -3.93
C ALA A 227 -12.31 18.23 -3.33
N ASN A 228 -12.26 18.47 -2.01
CA ASN A 228 -13.30 19.22 -1.29
C ASN A 228 -13.01 20.73 -1.23
N LEU A 229 -11.74 21.15 -1.20
CA LEU A 229 -11.35 22.56 -1.08
C LEU A 229 -11.05 23.19 -2.45
N LEU A 230 -10.69 22.39 -3.45
CA LEU A 230 -10.45 22.84 -4.82
C LEU A 230 -11.53 22.25 -5.73
N ASP A 231 -11.24 21.11 -6.36
CA ASP A 231 -12.13 20.43 -7.31
C ASP A 231 -11.54 19.07 -7.73
N LEU A 232 -12.33 18.26 -8.45
CA LEU A 232 -11.93 16.93 -8.92
C LEU A 232 -10.88 16.97 -10.06
N LYS A 233 -10.82 18.04 -10.86
CA LYS A 233 -9.81 18.19 -11.91
C LYS A 233 -8.43 18.43 -11.31
N SER A 234 -8.33 19.29 -10.30
CA SER A 234 -7.15 19.51 -9.47
C SER A 234 -6.68 18.21 -8.82
N LEU A 235 -7.61 17.39 -8.32
CA LEU A 235 -7.28 16.07 -7.80
C LEU A 235 -6.73 15.14 -8.89
N GLY A 236 -7.34 15.10 -10.08
CA GLY A 236 -6.86 14.29 -11.19
C GLY A 236 -5.40 14.61 -11.57
N ILE A 237 -5.06 15.90 -11.63
CA ILE A 237 -3.68 16.36 -11.88
C ILE A 237 -2.74 15.87 -10.78
N TYR A 238 -3.10 16.08 -9.51
CA TYR A 238 -2.27 15.67 -8.36
C TYR A 238 -2.11 14.15 -8.28
N ALA A 239 -3.17 13.39 -8.54
CA ALA A 239 -3.19 11.93 -8.48
C ALA A 239 -2.20 11.31 -9.46
N VAL A 240 -2.19 11.76 -10.72
CA VAL A 240 -1.20 11.32 -11.72
C VAL A 240 0.21 11.65 -11.26
N ALA A 241 0.44 12.88 -10.78
CA ALA A 241 1.74 13.32 -10.31
C ALA A 241 2.26 12.47 -9.14
N TYR A 242 1.40 12.21 -8.15
CA TYR A 242 1.70 11.41 -6.97
C TYR A 242 1.99 9.95 -7.34
N GLN A 243 1.17 9.35 -8.21
CA GLN A 243 1.34 7.97 -8.65
C GLN A 243 2.66 7.79 -9.41
N LEU A 244 2.99 8.71 -10.34
CA LEU A 244 4.28 8.72 -11.04
C LEU A 244 5.44 8.87 -10.06
N ALA A 245 5.34 9.77 -9.10
CA ALA A 245 6.42 10.00 -8.15
C ALA A 245 6.65 8.82 -7.20
N SER A 246 5.59 8.07 -6.87
CA SER A 246 5.65 6.92 -5.95
C SER A 246 6.51 5.75 -6.44
N VAL A 247 6.88 5.72 -7.74
CA VAL A 247 7.75 4.69 -8.31
C VAL A 247 9.11 4.62 -7.59
N ILE A 248 9.65 5.76 -7.14
CA ILE A 248 10.88 5.79 -6.33
C ILE A 248 10.72 5.02 -5.03
N ASN A 249 9.55 5.12 -4.38
CA ASN A 249 9.25 4.37 -3.16
C ASN A 249 9.17 2.85 -3.42
N VAL A 250 8.63 2.42 -4.57
CA VAL A 250 8.61 1.00 -4.94
C VAL A 250 10.03 0.45 -5.02
N VAL A 251 10.95 1.18 -5.65
CA VAL A 251 12.37 0.82 -5.69
C VAL A 251 13.00 0.83 -4.29
N GLY A 252 12.71 1.84 -3.48
CA GLY A 252 13.16 1.92 -2.08
C GLY A 252 12.74 0.70 -1.25
N ILE A 253 11.48 0.26 -1.36
CA ILE A 253 10.95 -0.93 -0.68
C ILE A 253 11.67 -2.20 -1.14
N ILE A 254 11.89 -2.32 -2.44
CA ILE A 254 12.60 -3.44 -3.07
C ILE A 254 14.04 -3.54 -2.55
N LEU A 255 14.77 -2.42 -2.56
CA LEU A 255 16.15 -2.35 -2.06
C LEU A 255 16.21 -2.64 -0.56
N ASN A 256 15.27 -2.10 0.23
CA ASN A 256 15.18 -2.37 1.66
C ASN A 256 15.00 -3.87 1.92
N ARG A 257 14.02 -4.52 1.29
CA ARG A 257 13.79 -5.97 1.43
C ARG A 257 15.00 -6.82 1.01
N THR A 258 15.79 -6.32 0.06
CA THR A 258 16.98 -7.02 -0.45
C THR A 258 18.16 -6.89 0.52
N LEU A 259 18.41 -5.70 1.05
CA LEU A 259 19.61 -5.37 1.82
C LEU A 259 19.41 -5.44 3.34
N GLN A 260 18.18 -5.54 3.82
CA GLN A 260 17.86 -5.50 5.26
C GLN A 260 18.59 -6.58 6.06
N ALA A 261 18.63 -7.82 5.58
CA ALA A 261 19.28 -8.91 6.30
C ALA A 261 20.79 -8.68 6.46
N ASP A 262 21.45 -8.26 5.38
CA ASP A 262 22.88 -7.95 5.39
C ASP A 262 23.17 -6.76 6.31
N LEU A 263 22.31 -5.75 6.31
CA LEU A 263 22.41 -4.59 7.19
C LEU A 263 22.34 -5.02 8.66
N LEU A 264 21.31 -5.77 9.05
CA LEU A 264 21.12 -6.24 10.42
C LEU A 264 22.28 -7.14 10.88
N LYS A 265 22.75 -8.04 10.02
CA LYS A 265 23.91 -8.91 10.31
C LYS A 265 25.17 -8.09 10.52
N SER A 266 25.45 -7.14 9.64
CA SER A 266 26.60 -6.24 9.80
C SER A 266 26.54 -5.43 11.10
N MET A 267 25.36 -4.96 11.52
CA MET A 267 25.22 -4.26 12.80
C MET A 267 25.46 -5.17 14.00
N ALA A 268 25.03 -6.44 13.93
CA ALA A 268 25.36 -7.44 14.96
C ALA A 268 26.87 -7.74 14.99
N ASP A 269 27.53 -7.77 13.83
CA ASP A 269 28.96 -8.03 13.66
C ASP A 269 29.82 -6.75 13.84
N GLY A 270 29.44 -5.87 14.77
CA GLY A 270 30.24 -4.68 15.11
C GLY A 270 30.26 -3.58 14.04
N PHE A 271 29.26 -3.51 13.18
CA PHE A 271 29.05 -2.48 12.15
C PHE A 271 30.04 -2.47 10.98
N TYR A 272 30.85 -3.52 10.80
CA TYR A 272 31.96 -3.55 9.83
C TYR A 272 31.55 -3.22 8.38
N GLN A 273 30.43 -3.78 7.89
CA GLN A 273 29.95 -3.56 6.52
C GLN A 273 28.84 -2.51 6.42
N THR A 274 28.40 -1.94 7.54
CA THR A 274 27.14 -1.18 7.62
C THR A 274 27.19 0.06 6.72
N LYS A 275 28.32 0.77 6.74
CA LYS A 275 28.56 1.93 5.86
C LYS A 275 28.52 1.53 4.38
N LYS A 276 29.13 0.40 4.01
CA LYS A 276 29.13 -0.10 2.63
C LYS A 276 27.72 -0.41 2.15
N ILE A 277 26.91 -1.07 2.98
CA ILE A 277 25.52 -1.44 2.65
C ILE A 277 24.66 -0.18 2.47
N ILE A 278 24.81 0.81 3.35
CA ILE A 278 24.11 2.11 3.23
C ILE A 278 24.52 2.82 1.94
N LEU A 279 25.82 2.84 1.60
CA LEU A 279 26.30 3.45 0.37
C LEU A 279 25.74 2.74 -0.87
N ILE A 280 25.69 1.40 -0.88
CA ILE A 280 25.05 0.63 -1.96
C ILE A 280 23.58 1.02 -2.11
N PHE A 281 22.83 1.05 -1.00
CA PHE A 281 21.42 1.47 -1.01
C PHE A 281 21.27 2.87 -1.61
N LEU A 282 22.02 3.85 -1.11
CA LEU A 282 21.95 5.25 -1.54
C LEU A 282 22.38 5.42 -3.00
N SER A 283 23.47 4.78 -3.43
CA SER A 283 23.96 4.87 -4.81
C SER A 283 22.97 4.27 -5.80
N VAL A 284 22.41 3.09 -5.53
CA VAL A 284 21.42 2.47 -6.43
C VAL A 284 20.15 3.31 -6.49
N LEU A 285 19.66 3.78 -5.33
CA LEU A 285 18.48 4.63 -5.28
C LEU A 285 18.70 5.97 -5.99
N ALA A 286 19.87 6.60 -5.84
CA ALA A 286 20.23 7.85 -6.50
C ALA A 286 20.36 7.68 -8.02
N ILE A 287 20.97 6.60 -8.51
CA ILE A 287 21.04 6.29 -9.95
C ILE A 287 19.63 6.12 -10.51
N PHE A 288 18.79 5.31 -9.87
CA PHE A 288 17.41 5.11 -10.33
C PHE A 288 16.60 6.40 -10.29
N PHE A 289 16.77 7.20 -9.23
CA PHE A 289 16.18 8.54 -9.12
C PHE A 289 16.55 9.43 -10.30
N LEU A 290 17.85 9.54 -10.64
CA LEU A 290 18.32 10.36 -11.75
C LEU A 290 17.77 9.87 -13.10
N LEU A 291 17.85 8.57 -13.35
CA LEU A 291 17.30 7.96 -14.58
C LEU A 291 15.79 8.21 -14.69
N TYR A 292 15.06 8.09 -13.58
CA TYR A 292 13.62 8.28 -13.57
C TYR A 292 13.23 9.75 -13.74
N VAL A 293 13.96 10.69 -13.14
CA VAL A 293 13.77 12.14 -13.39
C VAL A 293 13.95 12.44 -14.88
N ILE A 294 14.99 11.91 -15.53
CA ILE A 294 15.21 12.05 -16.97
C ILE A 294 14.03 11.44 -17.74
N ALA A 295 13.58 10.23 -17.37
CA ALA A 295 12.45 9.56 -18.00
C ALA A 295 11.14 10.37 -17.87
N VAL A 296 10.87 11.02 -16.73
CA VAL A 296 9.69 11.88 -16.58
C VAL A 296 9.85 13.18 -17.36
N CYS A 297 11.03 13.81 -17.34
CA CYS A 297 11.27 15.06 -18.08
C CYS A 297 11.02 14.90 -19.59
N TYR A 298 11.55 13.83 -20.19
CA TYR A 298 11.49 13.62 -21.64
C TYR A 298 10.37 12.68 -22.08
N GLY A 299 9.97 11.72 -21.24
CA GLY A 299 8.99 10.68 -21.56
C GLY A 299 7.54 11.07 -21.30
N PHE A 300 7.27 12.02 -20.39
CA PHE A 300 5.90 12.31 -19.93
C PHE A 300 4.94 12.66 -21.08
N ASN A 301 5.37 13.53 -22.00
CA ASN A 301 4.53 14.00 -23.10
C ASN A 301 4.23 12.93 -24.17
N TYR A 302 4.98 11.82 -24.19
CA TYR A 302 4.68 10.68 -25.07
C TYR A 302 3.62 9.74 -24.49
N VAL A 303 3.37 9.86 -23.20
CA VAL A 303 2.54 8.92 -22.44
C VAL A 303 1.23 9.57 -22.01
N PHE A 304 1.25 10.85 -21.63
CA PHE A 304 0.09 11.58 -21.14
C PHE A 304 -0.37 12.67 -22.11
N SER A 305 -1.69 12.92 -22.14
CA SER A 305 -2.27 14.02 -22.92
C SER A 305 -1.86 15.39 -22.35
N ALA A 306 -2.01 16.44 -23.17
CA ALA A 306 -1.68 17.81 -22.80
C ALA A 306 -2.42 18.31 -21.54
N ASP A 307 -3.62 17.77 -21.26
CA ASP A 307 -4.41 18.13 -20.08
C ASP A 307 -3.72 17.79 -18.75
N TYR A 308 -2.79 16.82 -18.78
CA TYR A 308 -1.98 16.43 -17.63
C TYR A 308 -0.61 17.10 -17.58
N ALA A 309 -0.30 18.04 -18.48
CA ALA A 309 0.98 18.76 -18.47
C ALA A 309 1.35 19.35 -17.08
N PRO A 310 0.42 19.89 -16.27
CA PRO A 310 0.74 20.35 -14.92
C PRO A 310 1.26 19.23 -13.99
N SER A 311 0.79 17.98 -14.17
CA SER A 311 1.22 16.84 -13.36
C SER A 311 2.71 16.55 -13.51
N ARG A 312 3.34 16.87 -14.65
CA ARG A 312 4.77 16.63 -14.88
C ARG A 312 5.64 17.37 -13.85
N ASN A 313 5.43 18.67 -13.70
CA ASN A 313 6.25 19.50 -12.80
C ASN A 313 5.99 19.12 -11.34
N MET A 314 4.75 18.79 -11.00
CA MET A 314 4.39 18.29 -9.67
C MET A 314 5.06 16.94 -9.38
N ALA A 315 5.06 16.02 -10.34
CA ALA A 315 5.69 14.72 -10.22
C ALA A 315 7.20 14.87 -9.96
N LEU A 316 7.88 15.74 -10.70
CA LEU A 316 9.31 16.01 -10.52
C LEU A 316 9.63 16.44 -9.09
N LEU A 317 8.82 17.31 -8.48
CA LEU A 317 9.01 17.72 -7.09
C LEU A 317 8.70 16.59 -6.10
N LEU A 318 7.61 15.84 -6.33
CA LEU A 318 7.23 14.72 -5.46
C LEU A 318 8.23 13.56 -5.52
N ILE A 319 8.92 13.36 -6.64
CA ILE A 319 10.00 12.36 -6.78
C ILE A 319 11.10 12.60 -5.73
N PHE A 320 11.48 13.86 -5.47
CA PHE A 320 12.40 14.19 -4.38
C PHE A 320 11.84 13.86 -3.00
N CYS A 321 10.54 14.07 -2.76
CA CYS A 321 9.90 13.71 -1.49
C CYS A 321 9.96 12.19 -1.24
N PHE A 322 9.73 11.38 -2.27
CA PHE A 322 9.83 9.92 -2.18
C PHE A 322 11.26 9.41 -2.03
N LEU A 323 12.28 10.16 -2.47
CA LEU A 323 13.69 9.86 -2.17
C LEU A 323 13.97 9.93 -0.66
N PHE A 324 13.52 11.00 0.00
CA PHE A 324 13.62 11.14 1.46
C PHE A 324 12.82 10.06 2.20
N PHE A 325 11.60 9.79 1.74
CA PHE A 325 10.75 8.76 2.34
C PHE A 325 11.39 7.36 2.25
N SER A 326 11.93 7.00 1.08
CA SER A 326 12.60 5.71 0.85
C SER A 326 13.84 5.55 1.71
N THR A 327 14.64 6.61 1.80
CA THR A 327 15.86 6.62 2.64
C THR A 327 15.52 6.51 4.12
N SER A 328 14.53 7.26 4.59
CA SER A 328 14.03 7.17 5.96
C SER A 328 13.55 5.74 6.28
N SER A 329 12.78 5.15 5.36
CA SER A 329 12.28 3.78 5.50
C SER A 329 13.40 2.74 5.62
N PHE A 330 14.53 2.94 4.94
CA PHE A 330 15.70 2.07 5.09
C PHE A 330 16.42 2.26 6.42
N LEU A 331 16.55 3.50 6.89
CA LEU A 331 17.21 3.83 8.16
C LEU A 331 16.40 3.37 9.39
N ILE A 332 15.08 3.25 9.28
CA ILE A 332 14.23 2.68 10.35
C ILE A 332 14.71 1.29 10.81
N ASN A 333 15.42 0.54 9.97
CA ASN A 333 16.03 -0.74 10.35
C ASN A 333 16.99 -0.64 11.55
N PHE A 334 17.65 0.51 11.77
CA PHE A 334 18.46 0.76 12.97
C PHE A 334 17.58 0.79 14.23
N VAL A 335 16.44 1.49 14.16
CA VAL A 335 15.50 1.59 15.29
C VAL A 335 14.94 0.20 15.65
N LEU A 336 14.70 -0.63 14.64
CA LEU A 336 14.30 -2.03 14.81
C LEU A 336 15.41 -2.88 15.43
N PHE A 337 16.66 -2.74 14.97
CA PHE A 337 17.81 -3.46 15.51
C PHE A 337 18.00 -3.22 17.01
N TYR A 338 17.83 -1.98 17.47
CA TYR A 338 17.88 -1.63 18.90
C TYR A 338 16.61 -1.99 19.69
N GLY A 339 15.64 -2.68 19.08
CA GLY A 339 14.44 -3.15 19.77
C GLY A 339 13.48 -2.03 20.20
N ARG A 340 13.43 -0.91 19.45
CA ARG A 340 12.59 0.26 19.78
C ARG A 340 11.45 0.55 18.78
N PRO A 341 10.62 -0.43 18.39
CA PRO A 341 9.55 -0.21 17.40
C PRO A 341 8.49 0.81 17.85
N LYS A 342 8.33 1.02 19.17
CA LYS A 342 7.44 2.07 19.72
C LYS A 342 7.84 3.49 19.26
N LEU A 343 9.13 3.75 19.06
CA LEU A 343 9.60 5.05 18.57
C LEU A 343 9.19 5.29 17.12
N ILE A 344 9.16 4.23 16.30
CA ILE A 344 8.69 4.30 14.90
C ILE A 344 7.20 4.65 14.87
N LEU A 345 6.40 4.03 15.73
CA LEU A 345 4.96 4.31 15.81
C LEU A 345 4.72 5.76 16.24
N LEU A 346 5.39 6.23 17.29
CA LEU A 346 5.25 7.60 17.79
C LEU A 346 5.66 8.62 16.71
N GLN A 347 6.79 8.37 16.04
CA GLN A 347 7.27 9.19 14.94
C GLN A 347 6.24 9.25 13.80
N SER A 348 5.68 8.10 13.39
CA SER A 348 4.67 8.05 12.32
C SER A 348 3.40 8.81 12.69
N LEU A 349 2.91 8.63 13.92
CA LEU A 349 1.74 9.34 14.42
C LEU A 349 1.97 10.86 14.41
N LEU A 350 3.08 11.34 14.98
CA LEU A 350 3.39 12.77 15.03
C LEU A 350 3.51 13.38 13.64
N ILE A 351 4.25 12.73 12.72
CA ILE A 351 4.41 13.23 11.36
C ILE A 351 3.08 13.24 10.62
N THR A 352 2.25 12.21 10.80
CA THR A 352 0.94 12.15 10.16
C THR A 352 0.01 13.25 10.67
N THR A 353 -0.01 13.52 11.98
CA THR A 353 -0.79 14.62 12.55
C THR A 353 -0.35 15.97 11.98
N ILE A 354 0.97 16.21 11.91
CA ILE A 354 1.52 17.42 11.28
C ILE A 354 1.14 17.48 9.80
N HIS A 355 1.21 16.35 9.09
CA HIS A 355 0.85 16.26 7.68
C HIS A 355 -0.62 16.62 7.43
N VAL A 356 -1.55 16.05 8.19
CA VAL A 356 -2.98 16.35 8.07
C VAL A 356 -3.23 17.84 8.33
N ALA A 357 -2.65 18.40 9.39
CA ALA A 357 -2.83 19.81 9.75
C ALA A 357 -2.27 20.76 8.67
N LEU A 358 -1.04 20.51 8.22
CA LEU A 358 -0.42 21.32 7.15
C LEU A 358 -1.15 21.17 5.83
N SER A 359 -1.59 19.96 5.48
CA SER A 359 -2.31 19.70 4.23
C SER A 359 -3.59 20.53 4.18
N PHE A 360 -4.41 20.49 5.24
CA PHE A 360 -5.62 21.31 5.33
C PHE A 360 -5.34 22.81 5.19
N LEU A 361 -4.40 23.34 5.98
CA LEU A 361 -4.10 24.78 6.02
C LEU A 361 -3.45 25.28 4.72
N LEU A 362 -2.48 24.54 4.18
CA LEU A 362 -1.71 24.96 3.01
C LEU A 362 -2.48 24.76 1.71
N ILE A 363 -3.30 23.70 1.57
CA ILE A 363 -4.14 23.53 0.38
C ILE A 363 -5.18 24.65 0.31
N GLN A 364 -5.80 25.02 1.43
CA GLN A 364 -6.75 26.14 1.46
C GLN A 364 -6.10 27.46 1.02
N LYS A 365 -4.84 27.70 1.38
CA LYS A 365 -4.14 28.97 1.09
C LYS A 365 -3.40 29.01 -0.25
N TYR A 366 -2.84 27.87 -0.68
CA TYR A 366 -1.91 27.78 -1.81
C TYR A 366 -2.34 26.75 -2.86
N ALA A 367 -3.58 26.24 -2.79
CA ALA A 367 -4.13 25.24 -3.68
C ALA A 367 -3.20 24.02 -3.84
N LEU A 368 -2.95 23.56 -5.07
CA LEU A 368 -2.10 22.40 -5.35
C LEU A 368 -0.65 22.56 -4.86
N PHE A 369 -0.12 23.78 -4.81
CA PHE A 369 1.20 24.03 -4.22
C PHE A 369 1.20 23.77 -2.71
N GLY A 370 0.06 23.95 -2.03
CA GLY A 370 -0.10 23.62 -0.62
C GLY A 370 0.11 22.13 -0.33
N ALA A 371 -0.43 21.25 -1.17
CA ALA A 371 -0.21 19.81 -1.08
C ALA A 371 1.27 19.46 -1.29
N LEU A 372 1.91 20.09 -2.30
CA LEU A 372 3.34 19.89 -2.57
C LEU A 372 4.22 20.34 -1.40
N PHE A 373 3.97 21.53 -0.84
CA PHE A 373 4.72 22.02 0.33
C PHE A 373 4.52 21.11 1.53
N THR A 374 3.32 20.60 1.75
CA THR A 374 3.05 19.64 2.83
C THR A 374 3.89 18.37 2.66
N GLN A 375 3.95 17.81 1.45
CA GLN A 375 4.78 16.63 1.16
C GLN A 375 6.29 16.91 1.34
N VAL A 376 6.77 18.07 0.88
CA VAL A 376 8.17 18.48 1.08
C VAL A 376 8.51 18.61 2.57
N ILE A 377 7.72 19.39 3.32
CA ILE A 377 7.97 19.63 4.75
C ILE A 377 7.95 18.32 5.53
N THR A 378 6.93 17.48 5.30
CA THR A 378 6.75 16.24 6.08
C THR A 378 7.72 15.14 5.68
N SER A 379 8.18 15.09 4.42
CA SER A 379 9.24 14.16 3.99
C SER A 379 10.59 14.53 4.60
N ILE A 380 10.95 15.82 4.62
CA ILE A 380 12.15 16.34 5.29
C ILE A 380 12.07 16.07 6.79
N LEU A 381 10.93 16.36 7.43
CA LEU A 381 10.72 16.09 8.85
C LEU A 381 10.86 14.59 9.15
N THR A 382 10.32 13.72 8.30
CA THR A 382 10.47 12.26 8.41
C THR A 382 11.95 11.86 8.36
N PHE A 383 12.70 12.43 7.42
CA PHE A 383 14.11 12.13 7.25
C PHE A 383 14.97 12.59 8.44
N ILE A 384 14.83 13.85 8.84
CA ILE A 384 15.59 14.43 9.97
C ILE A 384 15.26 13.69 11.26
N SER A 385 13.98 13.44 11.56
CA SER A 385 13.59 12.72 12.76
C SER A 385 14.14 11.28 12.78
N THR A 386 14.19 10.61 11.62
CA THR A 386 14.79 9.27 11.52
C THR A 386 16.29 9.29 11.78
N LEU A 387 17.03 10.28 11.23
CA LEU A 387 18.46 10.45 11.49
C LEU A 387 18.74 10.73 12.97
N LEU A 388 17.96 11.60 13.60
CA LEU A 388 18.07 11.89 15.03
C LEU A 388 17.87 10.65 15.89
N LEU A 389 16.84 9.84 15.58
CA LEU A 389 16.61 8.56 16.27
C LEU A 389 17.79 7.61 16.12
N CYS A 390 18.33 7.47 14.90
CA CYS A 390 19.51 6.62 14.66
C CYS A 390 20.72 7.10 15.46
N TYR A 391 21.00 8.41 15.46
CA TYR A 391 22.13 8.99 16.19
C TYR A 391 22.01 8.79 17.71
N ILE A 392 20.83 9.04 18.29
CA ILE A 392 20.58 8.87 19.73
C ILE A 392 20.81 7.41 20.14
N LEU A 393 20.28 6.45 19.36
CA LEU A 393 20.39 5.03 19.68
C LEU A 393 21.83 4.52 19.56
N MET A 394 22.56 4.92 18.53
CA MET A 394 23.97 4.55 18.37
C MET A 394 24.82 5.09 19.52
N LYS A 395 24.60 6.34 19.95
CA LYS A 395 25.34 6.93 21.08
C LYS A 395 25.02 6.25 22.41
N ALA A 396 23.77 5.85 22.62
CA ALA A 396 23.34 5.16 23.83
C ALA A 396 23.91 3.74 23.95
N SER A 397 24.23 3.07 22.84
CA SER A 397 24.84 1.72 22.85
C SER A 397 26.36 1.70 23.03
N HIS A 398 27.03 2.83 22.87
CA HIS A 398 28.48 2.97 23.08
C HIS A 398 28.85 3.49 24.48
N LYS A 399 27.85 3.70 25.35
CA LYS A 399 28.02 3.90 26.79
C LYS A 399 27.60 2.63 27.50
#